data_AF-A0A957S7P6-F1
#
_entry.id   AF-A0A957S7P6-F1
#
_cell.length_a   1.000
_cell.length_b   1.000
_cell.length_c   1.000
_cell.angle_alpha   90.00
_cell.angle_beta   90.00
_cell.angle_gamma   90.00
#
_symmetry.space_group_name_H-M   'P 1'
#
loop_
_entity.id
_entity.type
_entity.pdbx_description
1 polymer ?
#
loop_
_entity_poly.entity_id
_entity_poly.type
_entity_poly.pdbx_seq_one_letter_code
_entity_poly.pdbx_strand_id
1 'polypeptide(L)'
;TPAVAPGSLGDRVWMDANSDGLQDASEPGISGIGLWLYASNGALLGHAVTDGSGSFLFTGVPEGSHVLRVDTGTLPGDLVATFDRDGILNNKTPINMGTGDIVLDADFGYRSLSAPTPTATATPTLGPTSTATSTPAPTNTPTVGPTATPTSTPTYTPVPTDTPVPTATATAGAQSIGDRIWLDENGDGVQDANEPGLANVVVRLYASSGSVLGTATSDSSGAYLFNDLPAGDHVVRIDKGSLPANVIVTFERDGILNHKTPVRVLPGESWLDVDFGYQVVSAAAAQAFDDTLPDCRVDQTCLPGEMMEVKEQFFLPVIAK
;
A
#
# COMPACT_ATOMS: atom_id res chain seq x y z
N THR A 1 12.14 -35.58 -6.50
CA THR A 1 12.86 -34.64 -5.62
C THR A 1 12.21 -34.66 -4.26
N PRO A 2 12.94 -34.53 -3.14
CA PRO A 2 12.32 -34.40 -1.82
C PRO A 2 11.39 -33.19 -1.80
N ALA A 3 10.27 -33.28 -1.06
CA ALA A 3 9.40 -32.12 -0.86
C ALA A 3 10.20 -31.03 -0.13
N VAL A 4 10.31 -29.86 -0.76
CA VAL A 4 10.97 -28.69 -0.20
C VAL A 4 10.17 -28.23 1.02
N ALA A 5 10.84 -27.99 2.14
CA ALA A 5 10.18 -27.48 3.34
C ALA A 5 9.65 -26.07 3.05
N PRO A 6 8.35 -25.82 3.23
CA PRO A 6 7.80 -24.50 2.95
C PRO A 6 8.15 -23.51 4.08
N GLY A 7 8.24 -22.23 3.74
CA GLY A 7 8.59 -21.15 4.64
C GLY A 7 7.42 -20.59 5.46
N SER A 8 7.70 -19.56 6.26
CA SER A 8 6.73 -18.77 7.02
C SER A 8 6.95 -17.27 6.82
N LEU A 9 5.87 -16.51 6.73
CA LEU A 9 5.87 -15.07 6.49
C LEU A 9 4.90 -14.39 7.46
N GLY A 10 5.30 -13.33 8.14
CA GLY A 10 4.42 -12.67 9.09
C GLY A 10 5.06 -11.49 9.80
N ASP A 11 4.51 -11.24 10.99
CA ASP A 11 4.89 -10.28 12.03
C ASP A 11 3.74 -9.33 12.36
N ARG A 12 3.71 -8.07 11.92
CA ARG A 12 2.81 -7.08 12.56
C ARG A 12 2.22 -6.01 11.63
N VAL A 13 0.98 -5.62 11.95
CA VAL A 13 0.39 -4.33 11.55
C VAL A 13 0.24 -3.46 12.79
N TRP A 14 0.78 -2.24 12.79
CA TRP A 14 0.83 -1.40 14.00
C TRP A 14 0.46 0.07 13.77
N MET A 15 0.12 0.73 14.88
CA MET A 15 -0.15 2.17 14.92
C MET A 15 1.15 2.93 15.14
N ASP A 16 1.75 3.43 14.06
CA ASP A 16 2.91 4.31 14.04
C ASP A 16 2.46 5.75 14.33
N ALA A 17 2.24 6.03 15.60
CA ALA A 17 1.60 7.27 16.05
C ALA A 17 2.51 8.50 15.83
N ASN A 18 3.82 8.29 15.82
CA ASN A 18 4.81 9.36 15.64
C ASN A 18 5.31 9.47 14.18
N SER A 19 4.91 8.56 13.30
CA SER A 19 5.22 8.53 11.87
C SER A 19 6.71 8.37 11.55
N ASP A 20 7.46 7.72 12.44
CA ASP A 20 8.90 7.51 12.25
C ASP A 20 9.24 6.18 11.58
N GLY A 21 8.23 5.35 11.32
CA GLY A 21 8.36 4.04 10.66
C GLY A 21 9.04 2.99 11.53
N LEU A 22 9.22 3.23 12.82
CA LEU A 22 9.74 2.28 13.79
C LEU A 22 8.59 1.72 14.64
N GLN A 23 8.78 0.52 15.17
CA GLN A 23 7.83 -0.05 16.13
C GLN A 23 8.23 0.36 17.55
N ASP A 24 7.58 1.37 18.10
CA ASP A 24 7.81 1.78 19.48
C ASP A 24 7.02 0.93 20.50
N ALA A 25 7.52 0.84 21.73
CA ALA A 25 6.85 0.09 22.79
C ALA A 25 5.47 0.67 23.19
N SER A 26 5.24 1.97 22.94
CA SER A 26 3.96 2.63 23.17
C SER A 26 2.96 2.45 22.04
N GLU A 27 3.39 1.88 20.92
CA GLU A 27 2.59 1.79 19.71
C GLU A 27 1.86 0.46 19.64
N PRO A 28 0.52 0.46 19.75
CA PRO A 28 -0.25 -0.76 19.76
C PRO A 28 -0.30 -1.39 18.36
N GLY A 29 -0.54 -2.70 18.32
CA GLY A 29 -0.90 -3.36 17.07
C GLY A 29 -2.33 -3.02 16.66
N ILE A 30 -2.61 -3.12 15.35
CA ILE A 30 -3.94 -2.89 14.79
C ILE A 30 -4.57 -4.25 14.52
N SER A 31 -5.62 -4.57 15.26
CA SER A 31 -6.33 -5.85 15.19
C SER A 31 -7.39 -5.88 14.10
N GLY A 32 -7.67 -7.06 13.56
CA GLY A 32 -8.75 -7.28 12.60
C GLY A 32 -8.42 -6.88 11.16
N ILE A 33 -7.15 -6.58 10.87
CA ILE A 33 -6.68 -6.21 9.53
C ILE A 33 -6.48 -7.48 8.72
N GLY A 34 -7.16 -7.58 7.59
CA GLY A 34 -6.98 -8.64 6.61
C GLY A 34 -5.66 -8.46 5.86
N LEU A 35 -4.97 -9.57 5.59
CA LEU A 35 -3.81 -9.62 4.73
C LEU A 35 -3.97 -10.75 3.72
N TRP A 36 -3.59 -10.47 2.48
CA TRP A 36 -3.59 -11.42 1.37
C TRP A 36 -2.16 -11.69 0.93
N LEU A 37 -1.81 -12.97 0.76
CA LEU A 37 -0.53 -13.39 0.22
C LEU A 37 -0.72 -13.94 -1.19
N TYR A 38 -0.02 -13.38 -2.16
CA TYR A 38 -0.08 -13.77 -3.56
C TYR A 38 1.26 -14.33 -4.04
N ALA A 39 1.22 -15.34 -4.90
CA ALA A 39 2.38 -15.77 -5.68
C ALA A 39 2.70 -14.76 -6.78
N SER A 40 3.93 -14.79 -7.31
CA SER A 40 4.37 -13.95 -8.44
C SER A 40 3.49 -14.01 -9.70
N ASN A 41 2.79 -15.11 -9.94
CA ASN A 41 1.84 -15.22 -11.05
C ASN A 41 0.47 -14.56 -10.77
N GLY A 42 0.24 -14.05 -9.55
CA GLY A 42 -1.01 -13.48 -9.06
C GLY A 42 -1.98 -14.47 -8.43
N ALA A 43 -1.61 -15.75 -8.30
CA ALA A 43 -2.44 -16.71 -7.59
C ALA A 43 -2.48 -16.38 -6.09
N LEU A 44 -3.67 -16.35 -5.50
CA LEU A 44 -3.82 -16.19 -4.07
C LEU A 44 -3.33 -17.45 -3.35
N LEU A 45 -2.37 -17.29 -2.45
CA LEU A 45 -1.81 -18.37 -1.64
C LEU A 45 -2.48 -18.48 -0.27
N GLY A 46 -2.96 -17.37 0.28
CA GLY A 46 -3.64 -17.40 1.56
C GLY A 46 -4.16 -16.05 2.04
N HIS A 47 -4.91 -16.11 3.14
CA HIS A 47 -5.42 -14.97 3.86
C HIS A 47 -5.10 -15.09 5.35
N ALA A 48 -4.74 -13.99 5.99
CA ALA A 48 -4.56 -13.88 7.42
C ALA A 48 -5.33 -12.66 7.94
N VAL A 49 -5.68 -12.67 9.23
CA VAL A 49 -6.25 -11.50 9.91
C VAL A 49 -5.40 -11.25 11.15
N THR A 50 -5.05 -9.99 11.40
CA THR A 50 -4.26 -9.63 12.57
C THR A 50 -5.02 -9.89 13.87
N ASP A 51 -4.33 -10.46 14.84
CA ASP A 51 -4.88 -10.70 16.18
C ASP A 51 -4.92 -9.42 17.04
N GLY A 52 -5.23 -9.55 18.33
CA GLY A 52 -5.32 -8.40 19.25
C GLY A 52 -4.02 -7.63 19.46
N SER A 53 -2.87 -8.21 19.12
CA SER A 53 -1.54 -7.57 19.14
C SER A 53 -1.13 -7.00 17.78
N GLY A 54 -2.02 -7.08 16.78
CA GLY A 54 -1.70 -6.70 15.40
C GLY A 54 -0.90 -7.75 14.65
N SER A 55 -0.73 -8.95 15.22
CA SER A 55 0.15 -9.96 14.64
C SER A 55 -0.55 -10.87 13.64
N PHE A 56 0.16 -11.28 12.60
CA PHE A 56 -0.32 -12.23 11.60
C PHE A 56 0.78 -13.22 11.18
N LEU A 57 0.38 -14.37 10.64
CA LEU A 57 1.31 -15.40 10.18
C LEU A 57 0.73 -16.23 9.03
N PHE A 58 1.50 -16.35 7.97
CA PHE A 58 1.34 -17.33 6.89
C PHE A 58 2.35 -18.46 7.10
N THR A 59 1.86 -19.69 7.15
CA THR A 59 2.70 -20.90 7.16
C THR A 59 2.57 -21.61 5.84
N GLY A 60 3.60 -22.36 5.43
CA GLY A 60 3.49 -23.14 4.20
C GLY A 60 3.77 -22.32 2.94
N VAL A 61 4.46 -21.18 3.07
CA VAL A 61 4.77 -20.30 1.95
C VAL A 61 5.80 -20.96 1.03
N PRO A 62 5.49 -21.20 -0.26
CA PRO A 62 6.45 -21.78 -1.19
C PRO A 62 7.68 -20.90 -1.39
N GLU A 63 8.79 -21.48 -1.86
CA GLU A 63 9.89 -20.66 -2.35
C GLU A 63 9.47 -19.85 -3.59
N GLY A 64 10.11 -18.71 -3.82
CA GLY A 64 9.86 -17.82 -4.94
C GLY A 64 9.45 -16.41 -4.51
N SER A 65 9.10 -15.60 -5.51
CA SER A 65 8.64 -14.24 -5.30
C SER A 65 7.14 -14.20 -5.03
N HIS A 66 6.76 -13.44 -4.02
CA HIS A 66 5.40 -13.26 -3.52
C HIS A 66 5.12 -11.78 -3.26
N VAL A 67 3.86 -11.45 -3.11
CA VAL A 67 3.42 -10.12 -2.68
C VAL A 67 2.48 -10.29 -1.49
N LEU A 68 2.87 -9.70 -0.36
CA LEU A 68 2.01 -9.54 0.80
C LEU A 68 1.29 -8.21 0.68
N ARG A 69 -0.03 -8.21 0.89
CA ARG A 69 -0.87 -7.01 0.75
C ARG A 69 -1.81 -6.89 1.94
N VAL A 70 -1.94 -5.68 2.49
CA VAL A 70 -3.00 -5.34 3.44
C VAL A 70 -4.32 -5.15 2.70
N ASP A 71 -5.38 -5.76 3.22
CA ASP A 71 -6.75 -5.50 2.81
C ASP A 71 -7.21 -4.16 3.36
N THR A 72 -7.07 -3.12 2.54
CA THR A 72 -7.41 -1.75 2.93
C THR A 72 -8.90 -1.59 3.26
N GLY A 73 -9.78 -2.48 2.79
CA GLY A 73 -11.20 -2.49 3.18
C GLY A 73 -11.44 -2.88 4.64
N THR A 74 -10.43 -3.46 5.30
CA THR A 74 -10.44 -3.79 6.73
C THR A 74 -9.71 -2.78 7.60
N LEU A 75 -9.04 -1.79 7.00
CA LEU A 75 -8.41 -0.71 7.76
C LEU A 75 -9.48 0.19 8.39
N PRO A 76 -9.40 0.48 9.70
CA PRO A 76 -10.29 1.43 10.34
C PRO A 76 -10.08 2.86 9.82
N GLY A 77 -11.17 3.54 9.47
CA GLY A 77 -11.21 5.01 9.40
C GLY A 77 -10.22 5.65 8.42
N ASP A 78 -9.47 6.63 8.94
CA ASP A 78 -8.59 7.55 8.22
C ASP A 78 -7.10 7.22 8.40
N LEU A 79 -6.80 5.92 8.55
CA LEU A 79 -5.44 5.47 8.68
C LEU A 79 -4.68 5.63 7.35
N VAL A 80 -3.50 6.23 7.43
CA VAL A 80 -2.56 6.35 6.31
C VAL A 80 -1.30 5.56 6.62
N ALA A 81 -0.77 4.89 5.60
CA ALA A 81 0.47 4.14 5.71
C ALA A 81 1.62 5.10 6.05
N THR A 82 2.49 4.64 6.94
CA THR A 82 3.74 5.32 7.33
C THR A 82 4.95 4.41 7.15
N PHE A 83 4.72 3.09 7.12
CA PHE A 83 5.74 2.10 6.85
C PHE A 83 5.19 0.95 6.03
N ASP A 84 5.88 0.66 4.93
CA ASP A 84 5.85 -0.63 4.25
C ASP A 84 7.30 -1.11 4.17
N ARG A 85 7.53 -2.42 4.29
CA ARG A 85 8.88 -3.00 4.31
C ARG A 85 9.74 -2.62 3.09
N ASP A 86 9.15 -2.46 1.92
CA ASP A 86 9.87 -2.09 0.70
C ASP A 86 10.14 -0.58 0.57
N GLY A 87 9.67 0.21 1.55
CA GLY A 87 9.80 1.66 1.60
C GLY A 87 8.84 2.42 0.68
N ILE A 88 7.91 1.71 0.00
CA ILE A 88 6.91 2.33 -0.87
C ILE A 88 5.56 2.20 -0.18
N LEU A 89 5.02 3.31 0.32
CA LEU A 89 3.78 3.36 1.11
C LEU A 89 2.53 3.12 0.24
N ASN A 90 2.26 1.87 -0.09
CA ASN A 90 1.20 1.43 -0.98
C ASN A 90 0.44 0.18 -0.47
N ASN A 91 0.59 -0.16 0.81
CA ASN A 91 -0.08 -1.25 1.52
C ASN A 91 0.29 -2.65 1.00
N LYS A 92 1.46 -2.79 0.36
CA LYS A 92 1.97 -4.09 -0.11
C LYS A 92 3.49 -4.12 -0.03
N THR A 93 4.04 -5.30 0.18
CA THR A 93 5.49 -5.54 0.07
C THR A 93 5.76 -6.78 -0.77
N PRO A 94 6.60 -6.69 -1.81
CA PRO A 94 7.20 -7.86 -2.44
C PRO A 94 8.07 -8.61 -1.42
N ILE A 95 8.03 -9.94 -1.45
CA ILE A 95 8.84 -10.81 -0.60
C ILE A 95 9.42 -11.92 -1.46
N ASN A 96 10.72 -12.15 -1.37
CA ASN A 96 11.37 -13.30 -1.99
C ASN A 96 11.65 -14.34 -0.90
N MET A 97 11.03 -15.51 -1.02
CA MET A 97 11.19 -16.62 -0.10
C MET A 97 12.16 -17.65 -0.67
N GLY A 98 13.21 -17.97 0.07
CA GLY A 98 14.00 -19.19 -0.12
C GLY A 98 13.31 -20.43 0.45
N THR A 99 13.90 -21.59 0.18
CA THR A 99 13.48 -22.87 0.76
C THR A 99 13.47 -22.79 2.30
N GLY A 100 12.29 -22.92 2.91
CA GLY A 100 12.13 -23.00 4.36
C GLY A 100 12.37 -21.68 5.10
N ASP A 101 12.45 -20.56 4.39
CA ASP A 101 12.72 -19.24 4.99
C ASP A 101 11.65 -18.85 6.00
N ILE A 102 12.08 -18.13 7.04
CA ILE A 102 11.21 -17.54 8.05
C ILE A 102 11.42 -16.03 7.98
N VAL A 103 10.40 -15.32 7.52
CA VAL A 103 10.41 -13.88 7.30
C VAL A 103 9.36 -13.27 8.23
N LEU A 104 9.80 -12.75 9.37
CA LEU A 104 8.95 -12.21 10.44
C LEU A 104 9.28 -10.74 10.71
N ASP A 105 9.38 -9.99 9.63
CA ASP A 105 9.63 -8.54 9.58
C ASP A 105 8.85 -7.95 8.39
N ALA A 106 7.74 -8.58 8.01
CA ALA A 106 6.89 -8.17 6.90
C ALA A 106 5.79 -7.24 7.39
N ASP A 107 6.19 -6.12 7.98
CA ASP A 107 5.30 -5.27 8.75
C ASP A 107 4.66 -4.15 7.94
N PHE A 108 3.56 -3.61 8.48
CA PHE A 108 2.87 -2.43 7.96
C PHE A 108 2.53 -1.45 9.09
N GLY A 109 3.01 -0.20 8.98
CA GLY A 109 2.79 0.87 9.95
C GLY A 109 1.77 1.88 9.45
N TYR A 110 0.89 2.33 10.34
CA TYR A 110 -0.16 3.30 10.04
C TYR A 110 -0.31 4.36 11.11
N ARG A 111 -0.68 5.58 10.70
CA ARG A 111 -1.11 6.66 11.62
C ARG A 111 -2.52 7.11 11.31
N SER A 112 -3.23 7.64 12.30
CA SER A 112 -4.53 8.31 12.07
C SER A 112 -4.31 9.76 11.63
N LEU A 113 -5.10 10.22 10.64
CA LEU A 113 -5.14 11.62 10.23
C LEU A 113 -5.93 12.50 11.20
N SER A 114 -6.87 11.90 11.95
CA SER A 114 -7.59 12.56 13.02
C SER A 114 -6.67 12.66 14.23
N ALA A 115 -6.25 13.88 14.56
CA ALA A 115 -5.55 14.14 15.81
C ALA A 115 -6.32 13.46 16.95
N PRO A 116 -5.65 12.76 17.90
CA PRO A 116 -6.33 12.30 19.08
C PRO A 116 -6.96 13.53 19.71
N THR A 117 -8.29 13.53 19.83
CA THR A 117 -8.95 14.51 20.69
C THR A 117 -8.25 14.37 22.04
N PRO A 118 -7.60 15.42 22.57
CA PRO A 118 -6.91 15.31 23.84
C PRO A 118 -7.98 14.87 24.84
N THR A 119 -7.88 13.62 25.30
CA THR A 119 -8.71 13.15 26.40
C THR A 119 -8.33 14.03 27.56
N ALA A 120 -9.26 14.90 27.96
CA ALA A 120 -9.05 15.81 29.07
C ALA A 120 -8.56 14.99 30.27
N THR A 121 -7.28 15.16 30.60
CA THR A 121 -6.68 14.60 31.81
C THR A 121 -7.54 15.06 32.97
N ALA A 122 -8.25 14.12 33.60
CA ALA A 122 -8.96 14.40 34.83
C ALA A 122 -7.96 15.01 35.81
N THR A 123 -8.23 16.26 36.22
CA THR A 123 -7.42 16.99 37.18
C THR A 123 -7.33 16.14 38.46
N PRO A 124 -6.13 15.73 38.90
CA PRO A 124 -6.00 14.98 40.14
C PRO A 124 -6.40 15.90 41.29
N THR A 125 -7.56 15.61 41.90
CA THR A 125 -7.96 16.26 43.14
C THR A 125 -7.16 15.64 44.26
N LEU A 126 -6.24 16.41 44.84
CA LEU A 126 -5.39 15.99 45.95
C LEU A 126 -6.26 15.66 47.19
N GLY A 127 -6.29 14.40 47.58
CA GLY A 127 -6.72 13.93 48.91
C GLY A 127 -5.48 13.62 49.79
N PRO A 128 -5.51 13.91 51.10
CA PRO A 128 -4.30 14.05 51.90
C PRO A 128 -3.58 12.74 52.24
N THR A 129 -2.26 12.91 52.31
CA THR A 129 -1.15 12.04 52.69
C THR A 129 -1.39 11.13 53.90
N SER A 130 -0.92 9.88 53.81
CA SER A 130 -0.49 9.09 54.96
C SER A 130 0.80 8.33 54.63
N THR A 131 1.82 8.56 55.44
CA THR A 131 3.16 7.96 55.38
C THR A 131 3.24 6.74 56.30
N ALA A 132 3.80 5.61 55.82
CA ALA A 132 4.54 4.61 56.61
C ALA A 132 5.19 3.61 55.63
N THR A 133 6.53 3.55 55.52
CA THR A 133 7.49 2.74 56.32
C THR A 133 7.41 1.25 56.02
N SER A 134 8.55 0.71 55.59
CA SER A 134 8.83 -0.65 55.14
C SER A 134 9.15 -1.65 56.28
N THR A 135 9.24 -2.94 55.90
CA THR A 135 9.77 -4.17 56.56
C THR A 135 8.71 -5.17 57.10
N PRO A 136 8.97 -6.50 57.22
CA PRO A 136 8.71 -7.53 56.19
C PRO A 136 7.78 -8.71 56.65
N ALA A 137 7.28 -9.47 55.64
CA ALA A 137 6.74 -10.84 55.57
C ALA A 137 6.10 -11.55 56.81
N PRO A 138 5.05 -12.35 56.57
CA PRO A 138 5.33 -13.79 56.55
C PRO A 138 4.75 -14.57 55.35
N THR A 139 5.56 -15.55 55.00
CA THR A 139 5.38 -16.79 54.27
C THR A 139 3.95 -17.34 54.22
N ASN A 140 3.48 -17.63 53.00
CA ASN A 140 2.68 -18.82 52.73
C ASN A 140 3.09 -19.39 51.37
N THR A 141 3.81 -20.50 51.43
CA THR A 141 4.09 -21.40 50.31
C THR A 141 2.84 -22.24 50.03
N PRO A 142 2.42 -22.34 48.76
CA PRO A 142 1.94 -23.62 48.25
C PRO A 142 2.85 -24.10 47.12
N THR A 143 3.43 -25.26 47.41
CA THR A 143 3.93 -26.34 46.56
C THR A 143 3.82 -26.17 45.04
N VAL A 144 4.97 -26.24 44.37
CA VAL A 144 5.11 -26.42 42.92
C VAL A 144 4.62 -27.82 42.52
N GLY A 145 3.57 -27.89 41.72
CA GLY A 145 3.30 -29.03 40.84
C GLY A 145 3.76 -28.67 39.42
N PRO A 146 4.42 -29.58 38.67
CA PRO A 146 4.87 -29.29 37.32
C PRO A 146 3.65 -29.07 36.41
N THR A 147 3.39 -27.82 36.04
CA THR A 147 2.34 -27.49 35.07
C THR A 147 2.93 -27.57 33.68
N ALA A 148 2.35 -28.45 32.88
CA ALA A 148 2.77 -28.80 31.54
C ALA A 148 2.75 -27.59 30.60
N THR A 149 3.82 -27.46 29.82
CA THR A 149 3.87 -26.67 28.58
C THR A 149 2.82 -27.23 27.61
N PRO A 150 1.83 -26.45 27.12
CA PRO A 150 1.04 -26.89 25.99
C PRO A 150 1.88 -26.73 24.72
N THR A 151 2.59 -27.79 24.36
CA THR A 151 3.10 -27.95 23.00
C THR A 151 1.95 -28.50 22.16
N SER A 152 1.19 -27.64 21.50
CA SER A 152 0.29 -28.08 20.44
C SER A 152 1.10 -28.32 19.17
N THR A 153 1.46 -29.58 18.92
CA THR A 153 1.93 -30.03 17.61
C THR A 153 0.71 -30.20 16.70
N PRO A 154 0.50 -29.37 15.66
CA PRO A 154 -0.57 -29.62 14.71
C PRO A 154 -0.27 -30.92 13.96
N THR A 155 -1.17 -31.90 14.12
CA THR A 155 -1.11 -33.16 13.37
C THR A 155 -1.72 -32.93 12.00
N TYR A 156 -0.89 -32.85 10.96
CA TYR A 156 -1.35 -32.83 9.58
C TYR A 156 -1.94 -34.20 9.22
N THR A 157 -3.23 -34.20 8.90
CA THR A 157 -3.84 -35.30 8.13
C THR A 157 -3.55 -35.02 6.65
N PRO A 158 -2.92 -35.92 5.88
CA PRO A 158 -2.66 -35.66 4.47
C PRO A 158 -3.98 -35.48 3.73
N VAL A 159 -4.16 -34.30 3.11
CA VAL A 159 -5.24 -34.00 2.18
C VAL A 159 -5.05 -34.88 0.93
N PRO A 160 -6.09 -35.58 0.43
CA PRO A 160 -5.97 -36.40 -0.77
C PRO A 160 -5.52 -35.56 -1.97
N THR A 161 -4.66 -36.16 -2.79
CA THR A 161 -4.08 -35.57 -4.00
C THR A 161 -5.15 -34.92 -4.88
N ASP A 162 -5.00 -33.62 -5.10
CA ASP A 162 -5.95 -32.81 -5.85
C ASP A 162 -6.05 -33.30 -7.29
N THR A 163 -7.29 -33.55 -7.71
CA THR A 163 -7.63 -33.78 -9.11
C THR A 163 -7.47 -32.43 -9.81
N PRO A 164 -6.87 -32.33 -11.02
CA PRO A 164 -6.63 -31.05 -11.66
C PRO A 164 -7.94 -30.25 -11.76
N VAL A 165 -8.01 -29.17 -10.98
CA VAL A 165 -9.10 -28.19 -11.03
C VAL A 165 -9.07 -27.58 -12.43
N PRO A 166 -10.17 -27.65 -13.20
CA PRO A 166 -10.22 -27.00 -14.50
C PRO A 166 -9.97 -25.50 -14.33
N THR A 167 -9.11 -24.93 -15.18
CA THR A 167 -8.82 -23.50 -15.27
C THR A 167 -10.12 -22.70 -15.18
N ALA A 168 -10.31 -21.99 -14.06
CA ALA A 168 -11.45 -21.12 -13.88
C ALA A 168 -11.46 -20.11 -15.04
N THR A 169 -12.53 -20.14 -15.82
CA THR A 169 -12.79 -19.12 -16.82
C THR A 169 -13.06 -17.83 -16.05
N ALA A 170 -12.23 -16.81 -16.25
CA ALA A 170 -12.36 -15.52 -15.59
C ALA A 170 -13.79 -15.00 -15.75
N THR A 171 -14.51 -14.89 -14.64
CA THR A 171 -15.81 -14.22 -14.63
C THR A 171 -15.52 -12.72 -14.73
N ALA A 172 -15.87 -12.13 -15.87
CA ALA A 172 -15.91 -10.69 -16.03
C ALA A 172 -16.87 -10.08 -14.99
N GLY A 173 -16.47 -8.99 -14.33
CA GLY A 173 -17.44 -8.11 -13.68
C GLY A 173 -17.36 -7.91 -12.16
N ALA A 174 -16.19 -7.92 -11.51
CA ALA A 174 -16.13 -7.60 -10.08
C ALA A 174 -14.96 -6.70 -9.67
N GLN A 175 -14.22 -6.15 -10.63
CA GLN A 175 -13.05 -5.34 -10.35
C GLN A 175 -13.27 -3.89 -10.73
N SER A 176 -12.63 -2.97 -10.00
CA SER A 176 -12.71 -1.56 -10.28
C SER A 176 -11.36 -0.86 -10.14
N ILE A 177 -11.20 0.22 -10.90
CA ILE A 177 -10.10 1.16 -10.76
C ILE A 177 -10.69 2.57 -10.76
N GLY A 178 -10.26 3.44 -9.85
CA GLY A 178 -10.74 4.80 -9.78
C GLY A 178 -10.13 5.56 -8.61
N ASP A 179 -10.94 6.50 -8.13
CA ASP A 179 -10.72 7.48 -7.07
C ASP A 179 -10.62 8.89 -7.62
N ARG A 180 -9.50 9.62 -7.53
CA ARG A 180 -9.55 11.09 -7.59
C ARG A 180 -8.46 11.75 -8.44
N ILE A 181 -8.88 12.81 -9.12
CA ILE A 181 -7.98 13.78 -9.77
C ILE A 181 -8.16 15.11 -9.06
N TRP A 182 -7.09 15.71 -8.53
CA TRP A 182 -7.20 16.90 -7.71
C TRP A 182 -6.23 18.02 -8.12
N LEU A 183 -6.58 19.23 -7.69
CA LEU A 183 -5.75 20.39 -7.81
C LEU A 183 -4.86 20.47 -6.56
N ASP A 184 -3.61 20.10 -6.73
CA ASP A 184 -2.55 20.24 -5.74
C ASP A 184 -2.11 21.71 -5.73
N GLU A 185 -2.72 22.51 -4.86
CA GLU A 185 -2.55 23.96 -4.85
C GLU A 185 -1.16 24.35 -4.34
N ASN A 186 -0.62 23.56 -3.41
CA ASN A 186 0.65 23.84 -2.75
C ASN A 186 1.85 23.18 -3.48
N GLY A 187 1.61 22.19 -4.34
CA GLY A 187 2.58 21.49 -5.16
C GLY A 187 3.41 20.44 -4.42
N ASP A 188 2.95 19.94 -3.28
CA ASP A 188 3.70 18.98 -2.46
C ASP A 188 3.42 17.51 -2.79
N GLY A 189 2.50 17.25 -3.72
CA GLY A 189 2.11 15.90 -4.15
C GLY A 189 1.29 15.14 -3.13
N VAL A 190 0.80 15.79 -2.06
CA VAL A 190 -0.10 15.22 -1.07
C VAL A 190 -1.52 15.69 -1.36
N GLN A 191 -2.50 14.83 -1.12
CA GLN A 191 -3.89 15.20 -1.25
C GLN A 191 -4.40 15.83 0.06
N ASP A 192 -4.43 17.16 0.12
CA ASP A 192 -4.91 17.87 1.30
C ASP A 192 -6.44 17.99 1.35
N ALA A 193 -6.99 18.06 2.57
CA ALA A 193 -8.44 18.10 2.80
C ALA A 193 -9.15 19.33 2.16
N ASN A 194 -8.41 20.41 1.92
CA ASN A 194 -8.95 21.65 1.34
C ASN A 194 -8.74 21.76 -0.17
N GLU A 195 -8.02 20.81 -0.77
CA GLU A 195 -7.70 20.87 -2.18
C GLU A 195 -8.87 20.41 -3.04
N PRO A 196 -9.28 21.18 -4.05
CA PRO A 196 -10.45 20.85 -4.85
C PRO A 196 -10.16 19.73 -5.84
N GLY A 197 -11.21 19.03 -6.26
CA GLY A 197 -11.12 18.09 -7.38
C GLY A 197 -11.01 18.79 -8.73
N LEU A 198 -10.39 18.14 -9.70
CA LEU A 198 -10.36 18.58 -11.08
C LEU A 198 -11.46 17.88 -11.88
N ALA A 199 -12.50 18.64 -12.23
CA ALA A 199 -13.63 18.16 -13.00
C ALA A 199 -13.39 18.15 -14.51
N ASN A 200 -14.12 17.29 -15.21
CA ASN A 200 -14.11 17.16 -16.68
C ASN A 200 -12.77 16.68 -17.27
N VAL A 201 -11.91 16.08 -16.45
CA VAL A 201 -10.68 15.44 -16.93
C VAL A 201 -11.03 14.06 -17.48
N VAL A 202 -10.63 13.80 -18.72
CA VAL A 202 -10.87 12.53 -19.40
C VAL A 202 -9.79 11.53 -19.01
N VAL A 203 -10.22 10.38 -18.51
CA VAL A 203 -9.37 9.25 -18.10
C VAL A 203 -9.61 8.09 -19.05
N ARG A 204 -8.53 7.48 -19.55
CA ARG A 204 -8.61 6.27 -20.38
C ARG A 204 -7.97 5.09 -19.67
N LEU A 205 -8.68 3.97 -19.69
CA LEU A 205 -8.17 2.70 -19.21
C LEU A 205 -7.72 1.87 -20.41
N TYR A 206 -6.50 1.36 -20.36
CA TYR A 206 -5.91 0.49 -21.36
C TYR A 206 -5.66 -0.90 -20.79
N ALA A 207 -5.88 -1.92 -21.61
CA ALA A 207 -5.35 -3.26 -21.35
C ALA A 207 -3.83 -3.29 -21.57
N SER A 208 -3.16 -4.31 -21.03
CA SER A 208 -1.74 -4.59 -21.28
C SER A 208 -1.36 -4.70 -22.77
N SER A 209 -2.32 -5.07 -23.63
CA SER A 209 -2.15 -5.11 -25.08
C SER A 209 -2.11 -3.73 -25.76
N GLY A 210 -2.35 -2.65 -25.01
CA GLY A 210 -2.46 -1.28 -25.51
C GLY A 210 -3.83 -0.90 -26.06
N SER A 211 -4.83 -1.78 -25.96
CA SER A 211 -6.21 -1.49 -26.38
C SER A 211 -6.97 -0.70 -25.31
N VAL A 212 -7.80 0.26 -25.71
CA VAL A 212 -8.67 1.00 -24.77
C VAL A 212 -9.80 0.09 -24.30
N LEU A 213 -9.91 -0.09 -22.99
CA LEU A 213 -10.99 -0.83 -22.33
C LEU A 213 -12.14 0.08 -21.90
N GLY A 214 -11.85 1.34 -21.57
CA GLY A 214 -12.86 2.28 -21.10
C GLY A 214 -12.40 3.73 -21.16
N THR A 215 -13.37 4.63 -21.07
CA THR A 215 -13.15 6.06 -20.87
C THR A 215 -14.08 6.56 -19.77
N ALA A 216 -13.53 7.30 -18.82
CA ALA A 216 -14.26 7.99 -17.77
C ALA A 216 -13.99 9.49 -17.86
N THR A 217 -14.83 10.28 -17.20
CA THR A 217 -14.63 11.72 -17.06
C THR A 217 -14.83 12.07 -15.59
N SER A 218 -13.87 12.76 -14.99
CA SER A 218 -13.94 13.13 -13.58
C SER A 218 -15.10 14.07 -13.30
N ASP A 219 -15.77 13.87 -12.16
CA ASP A 219 -16.88 14.71 -11.73
C ASP A 219 -16.41 16.00 -11.01
N SER A 220 -17.35 16.77 -10.44
CA SER A 220 -17.05 18.02 -9.73
C SER A 220 -16.13 17.85 -8.50
N SER A 221 -16.05 16.65 -7.94
CA SER A 221 -15.15 16.32 -6.82
C SER A 221 -13.81 15.76 -7.28
N GLY A 222 -13.62 15.62 -8.60
CA GLY A 222 -12.46 14.99 -9.21
C GLY A 222 -12.59 13.48 -9.32
N ALA A 223 -13.73 12.90 -8.93
CA ALA A 223 -13.88 11.46 -8.83
C ALA A 223 -14.07 10.81 -10.19
N TYR A 224 -13.45 9.65 -10.42
CA TYR A 224 -13.63 8.82 -11.60
C TYR A 224 -13.64 7.33 -11.23
N LEU A 225 -14.28 6.50 -12.06
CA LEU A 225 -14.40 5.06 -11.77
C LEU A 225 -14.58 4.24 -13.05
N PHE A 226 -13.85 3.14 -13.14
CA PHE A 226 -14.05 2.04 -14.05
C PHE A 226 -14.50 0.83 -13.24
N ASN A 227 -15.64 0.24 -13.59
CA ASN A 227 -16.16 -0.97 -12.95
C ASN A 227 -16.12 -2.15 -13.91
N ASP A 228 -16.42 -3.33 -13.37
CA ASP A 228 -16.61 -4.57 -14.12
C ASP A 228 -15.39 -4.95 -14.99
N LEU A 229 -14.21 -4.58 -14.51
CA LEU A 229 -12.98 -4.82 -15.23
C LEU A 229 -12.63 -6.31 -15.23
N PRO A 230 -11.94 -6.82 -16.26
CA PRO A 230 -11.27 -8.10 -16.19
C PRO A 230 -10.02 -7.99 -15.32
N ALA A 231 -9.68 -9.07 -14.63
CA ALA A 231 -8.39 -9.19 -13.97
C ALA A 231 -7.26 -9.18 -15.02
N GLY A 232 -6.13 -8.57 -14.68
CA GLY A 232 -4.97 -8.42 -15.54
C GLY A 232 -4.26 -7.09 -15.31
N ASP A 233 -3.21 -6.87 -16.11
CA ASP A 233 -2.50 -5.59 -16.10
C ASP A 233 -3.26 -4.57 -16.96
N HIS A 234 -3.44 -3.40 -16.37
CA HIS A 234 -4.08 -2.24 -16.95
C HIS A 234 -3.17 -1.02 -16.85
N VAL A 235 -3.45 -0.01 -17.66
CA VAL A 235 -2.82 1.31 -17.53
C VAL A 235 -3.93 2.35 -17.50
N VAL A 236 -4.02 3.09 -16.40
CA VAL A 236 -4.85 4.30 -16.32
C VAL A 236 -4.03 5.46 -16.89
N ARG A 237 -4.60 6.25 -17.79
CA ARG A 237 -3.92 7.39 -18.40
C ARG A 237 -4.83 8.60 -18.46
N ILE A 238 -4.30 9.75 -18.11
CA ILE A 238 -4.98 11.03 -18.26
C ILE A 238 -4.85 11.53 -19.70
N ASP A 239 -5.96 11.97 -20.29
CA ASP A 239 -5.93 12.74 -21.53
C ASP A 239 -5.46 14.17 -21.24
N LYS A 240 -4.19 14.45 -21.54
CA LYS A 240 -3.60 15.79 -21.39
C LYS A 240 -4.43 16.90 -22.04
N GLY A 241 -5.13 16.61 -23.15
CA GLY A 241 -5.95 17.59 -23.85
C GLY A 241 -7.21 18.01 -23.09
N SER A 242 -7.59 17.26 -22.05
CA SER A 242 -8.72 17.56 -21.17
C SER A 242 -8.34 18.27 -19.87
N LEU A 243 -7.04 18.40 -19.58
CA LEU A 243 -6.56 19.09 -18.40
C LEU A 243 -6.76 20.61 -18.53
N PRO A 244 -6.93 21.34 -17.40
CA PRO A 244 -6.86 22.79 -17.40
C PRO A 244 -5.54 23.29 -17.97
N ALA A 245 -5.56 24.50 -18.55
CA ALA A 245 -4.33 25.10 -19.07
C ALA A 245 -3.32 25.37 -17.96
N ASN A 246 -2.04 25.20 -18.29
CA ASN A 246 -0.89 25.50 -17.42
C ASN A 246 -0.84 24.67 -16.13
N VAL A 247 -1.25 23.40 -16.17
CA VAL A 247 -1.00 22.48 -15.06
C VAL A 247 0.25 21.63 -15.30
N ILE A 248 0.92 21.25 -14.21
CA ILE A 248 1.92 20.18 -14.18
C ILE A 248 1.41 19.07 -13.29
N VAL A 249 1.81 17.83 -13.56
CA VAL A 249 1.49 16.71 -12.66
C VAL A 249 2.45 16.74 -11.47
N THR A 250 1.93 16.54 -10.28
CA THR A 250 2.67 16.57 -9.01
C THR A 250 2.60 15.26 -8.27
N PHE A 251 1.56 14.46 -8.51
CA PHE A 251 1.44 13.13 -7.94
C PHE A 251 0.91 12.14 -8.96
N GLU A 252 1.59 10.99 -8.99
CA GLU A 252 1.11 9.75 -9.57
C GLU A 252 1.49 8.61 -8.63
N ARG A 253 0.60 7.63 -8.55
CA ARG A 253 0.75 6.52 -7.60
C ARG A 253 2.01 5.69 -7.78
N ASP A 254 2.53 5.59 -9.00
CA ASP A 254 3.77 4.87 -9.28
C ASP A 254 5.03 5.72 -9.07
N GLY A 255 4.86 6.99 -8.67
CA GLY A 255 5.94 7.95 -8.47
C GLY A 255 6.59 8.46 -9.76
N ILE A 256 6.06 8.07 -10.94
CA ILE A 256 6.58 8.49 -12.23
C ILE A 256 5.62 9.51 -12.82
N LEU A 257 6.06 10.76 -12.88
CA LEU A 257 5.24 11.89 -13.30
C LEU A 257 5.02 11.93 -14.83
N ASN A 258 4.29 10.98 -15.42
CA ASN A 258 4.10 10.82 -16.86
C ASN A 258 2.61 10.74 -17.32
N HIS A 259 1.66 11.08 -16.45
CA HIS A 259 0.21 11.04 -16.64
C HIS A 259 -0.39 9.64 -16.91
N LYS A 260 0.28 8.58 -16.44
CA LYS A 260 -0.24 7.22 -16.48
C LYS A 260 0.25 6.39 -15.30
N THR A 261 -0.64 5.57 -14.77
CA THR A 261 -0.31 4.62 -13.71
C THR A 261 -0.63 3.19 -14.19
N PRO A 262 0.36 2.29 -14.24
CA PRO A 262 0.10 0.87 -14.44
C PRO A 262 -0.51 0.26 -13.17
N VAL A 263 -1.55 -0.56 -13.35
CA VAL A 263 -2.26 -1.23 -12.26
C VAL A 263 -2.46 -2.69 -12.63
N ARG A 264 -1.99 -3.60 -11.78
CA ARG A 264 -2.29 -5.02 -11.90
C ARG A 264 -3.48 -5.36 -11.04
N VAL A 265 -4.60 -5.68 -11.68
CA VAL A 265 -5.88 -5.99 -11.03
C VAL A 265 -6.07 -7.50 -10.95
N LEU A 266 -6.28 -8.04 -9.75
CA LEU A 266 -6.63 -9.45 -9.54
C LEU A 266 -8.16 -9.63 -9.43
N PRO A 267 -8.69 -10.87 -9.59
CA PRO A 267 -10.13 -11.09 -9.51
C PRO A 267 -10.72 -10.62 -8.17
N GLY A 268 -11.77 -9.80 -8.24
CA GLY A 268 -12.45 -9.23 -7.08
C GLY A 268 -11.81 -7.96 -6.48
N GLU A 269 -10.72 -7.45 -7.05
CA GLU A 269 -10.04 -6.26 -6.51
C GLU A 269 -10.65 -4.94 -6.95
N SER A 270 -10.69 -3.98 -6.01
CA SER A 270 -10.94 -2.56 -6.27
C SER A 270 -9.66 -1.77 -5.96
N TRP A 271 -9.22 -0.95 -6.90
CA TRP A 271 -8.10 -0.01 -6.75
C TRP A 271 -8.67 1.40 -6.78
N LEU A 272 -9.08 1.88 -5.61
CA LEU A 272 -9.69 3.19 -5.39
C LEU A 272 -8.69 4.13 -4.71
N ASP A 273 -7.46 4.12 -5.20
CA ASP A 273 -6.34 4.96 -4.77
C ASP A 273 -5.47 5.34 -5.98
N VAL A 274 -6.04 5.22 -7.19
CA VAL A 274 -5.31 5.49 -8.44
C VAL A 274 -5.48 6.96 -8.77
N ASP A 275 -4.82 7.79 -7.98
CA ASP A 275 -5.03 9.23 -8.01
C ASP A 275 -4.02 9.97 -8.88
N PHE A 276 -4.40 11.17 -9.31
CA PHE A 276 -3.54 12.08 -10.07
C PHE A 276 -3.63 13.51 -9.51
N GLY A 277 -2.50 14.04 -9.05
CA GLY A 277 -2.38 15.40 -8.51
C GLY A 277 -1.80 16.36 -9.54
N TYR A 278 -2.34 17.57 -9.60
CA TYR A 278 -1.91 18.59 -10.57
C TYR A 278 -1.81 19.97 -9.95
N GLN A 279 -0.73 20.70 -10.22
CA GLN A 279 -0.56 22.09 -9.79
C GLN A 279 -0.69 23.03 -10.97
N VAL A 280 -1.43 24.13 -10.79
CA VAL A 280 -1.43 25.25 -11.74
C VAL A 280 -0.15 26.06 -11.59
N VAL A 281 0.57 26.24 -12.68
CA VAL A 281 1.81 27.01 -12.75
C VAL A 281 1.75 28.07 -13.85
N SER A 282 2.80 28.88 -13.97
CA SER A 282 2.92 29.79 -15.12
C SER A 282 3.05 29.00 -16.43
N ALA A 283 2.56 29.55 -17.54
CA ALA A 283 2.67 28.91 -18.85
C ALA A 283 4.12 28.52 -19.22
N ALA A 284 5.10 29.34 -18.82
CA ALA A 284 6.51 29.04 -19.04
C ALA A 284 6.99 27.83 -18.22
N ALA A 285 6.50 27.67 -16.99
CA ALA A 285 6.83 26.53 -16.13
C ALA A 285 6.16 25.24 -16.62
N ALA A 286 4.88 25.31 -17.04
CA ALA A 286 4.18 24.16 -17.60
C ALA A 286 4.88 23.63 -18.87
N GLN A 287 5.30 24.53 -19.76
CA GLN A 287 6.04 24.15 -20.96
C GLN A 287 7.38 23.49 -20.62
N ALA A 288 8.15 24.06 -19.70
CA ALA A 288 9.45 23.51 -19.31
C ALA A 288 9.34 22.11 -18.68
N PHE A 289 8.23 21.80 -18.02
CA PHE A 289 7.98 20.49 -17.40
C PHE A 289 7.59 19.43 -18.44
N ASP A 290 6.64 19.72 -19.34
CA ASP A 290 6.21 18.77 -20.39
C ASP A 290 7.39 18.34 -21.29
N ASP A 291 8.34 19.25 -21.52
CA ASP A 291 9.59 19.02 -22.25
C ASP A 291 10.51 17.93 -21.65
N THR A 292 10.34 17.62 -20.36
CA THR A 292 11.19 16.69 -19.61
C THR A 292 10.57 15.30 -19.41
N LEU A 293 9.29 15.14 -19.74
CA LEU A 293 8.61 13.87 -19.57
C LEU A 293 8.90 12.93 -20.76
N PRO A 294 9.16 11.63 -20.52
CA PRO A 294 9.46 10.66 -21.58
C PRO A 294 8.26 10.32 -22.49
N ASP A 295 7.14 11.02 -22.37
CA ASP A 295 5.96 10.83 -23.21
C ASP A 295 6.06 11.80 -24.40
N CYS A 296 6.28 11.23 -25.58
CA CYS A 296 6.56 11.93 -26.84
C CYS A 296 5.65 13.16 -27.07
N ARG A 297 6.25 14.28 -27.47
CA ARG A 297 5.58 15.59 -27.64
C ARG A 297 4.35 15.55 -28.54
N VAL A 298 3.37 16.38 -28.20
CA VAL A 298 2.11 16.62 -28.93
C VAL A 298 2.34 17.31 -30.30
N ASP A 299 3.55 17.77 -30.61
CA ASP A 299 3.90 18.46 -31.87
C ASP A 299 4.87 17.69 -32.79
N GLN A 300 4.46 16.48 -33.22
CA GLN A 300 4.85 15.89 -34.50
C GLN A 300 6.34 15.61 -34.84
N THR A 301 7.31 15.59 -33.91
CA THR A 301 8.59 14.89 -34.20
C THR A 301 9.09 14.07 -33.01
N CYS A 302 8.84 12.76 -33.02
CA CYS A 302 9.71 11.83 -32.30
C CYS A 302 11.06 11.86 -33.02
N LEU A 303 12.09 12.43 -32.38
CA LEU A 303 13.44 12.28 -32.91
C LEU A 303 13.80 10.78 -32.91
N PRO A 304 14.30 10.23 -34.03
CA PRO A 304 14.65 8.84 -34.10
C PRO A 304 15.94 8.60 -33.32
N GLY A 305 15.82 7.92 -32.18
CA GLY A 305 16.92 7.21 -31.53
C GLY A 305 17.15 7.61 -30.08
N GLU A 306 16.66 6.78 -29.16
CA GLU A 306 17.53 6.17 -28.14
C GLU A 306 16.75 5.07 -27.40
N MET A 307 16.65 3.92 -28.05
CA MET A 307 16.69 2.65 -27.32
C MET A 307 18.16 2.24 -27.32
N MET A 308 18.89 2.49 -26.22
CA MET A 308 20.02 1.69 -25.70
C MET A 308 20.68 2.40 -24.51
N GLU A 309 20.50 1.81 -23.34
CA GLU A 309 21.48 1.60 -22.26
C GLU A 309 22.77 2.45 -22.28
N VAL A 310 23.07 3.23 -21.22
CA VAL A 310 24.38 3.32 -20.54
C VAL A 310 24.33 4.23 -19.30
N LYS A 311 25.05 3.73 -18.29
CA LYS A 311 25.52 4.24 -17.00
C LYS A 311 25.91 5.74 -16.89
N GLU A 312 25.73 6.22 -15.66
CA GLU A 312 26.54 7.21 -14.91
C GLU A 312 26.76 8.64 -15.41
N GLN A 313 26.59 9.57 -14.45
CA GLN A 313 27.07 10.96 -14.37
C GLN A 313 26.28 11.96 -15.24
N PHE A 314 25.85 13.13 -14.77
CA PHE A 314 26.63 14.13 -14.03
C PHE A 314 25.73 15.00 -13.11
N PHE A 315 26.16 15.16 -11.85
CA PHE A 315 26.00 16.43 -11.15
C PHE A 315 26.66 17.53 -11.97
N LEU A 316 25.95 18.62 -12.26
CA LEU A 316 26.58 19.89 -12.64
C LEU A 316 26.34 20.93 -11.54
N PRO A 317 27.40 21.60 -11.05
CA PRO A 317 27.29 22.66 -10.06
C PRO A 317 27.18 24.02 -10.76
N VAL A 318 26.29 24.91 -10.31
CA VAL A 318 26.54 26.36 -10.33
C VAL A 318 25.66 27.04 -9.26
N ILE A 319 26.29 27.53 -8.19
CA ILE A 319 25.85 28.80 -7.57
C ILE A 319 27.04 29.73 -7.64
N ALA A 320 26.81 30.88 -8.29
CA ALA A 320 27.75 31.95 -8.48
C ALA A 320 27.99 32.78 -7.20
N LYS A 321 29.26 33.04 -6.89
CA LYS A 321 29.82 34.39 -6.73
C LYS A 321 31.34 34.35 -6.69
#